data_AF-A0A6I3LUB6-F1
#
_entry.id   AF-A0A6I3LUB6-F1
#
_cell.length_a   1.000
_cell.length_b   1.000
_cell.length_c   1.000
_cell.angle_alpha   90.00
_cell.angle_beta   90.00
_cell.angle_gamma   90.00
#
_symmetry.space_group_name_H-M   'P 1'
#
loop_
_entity.id
_entity.type
_entity.pdbx_description
1 polymer ?
#
loop_
_entity_poly.entity_id
_entity_poly.type
_entity_poly.pdbx_seq_one_letter_code
_entity_poly.pdbx_strand_id
1 'polypeptide(L)'
;MKKIVTKCFVNATQVTDRFHVQKLVNEALQDIRIQERWNASDIENNLILQAKKEGKQFIPIEFDNGDTAKQLLIRSRYLLTMDPSKWTTNQMQRADILFNQYPLIKQAYNVAQNLRIIYNTTTVKEVAYTKLAHWYNDVMKINLKQFGTVINTMQINYKTILNYFDNRSTNASAESFNAKIK
;
A
#
# COMPACT_ATOMS: atom_id res chain seq x y z
N MET A 1 24.11 7.32 10.17
CA MET A 1 24.17 8.40 9.16
C MET A 1 23.54 9.72 9.63
N LYS A 2 22.27 9.77 10.09
CA LYS A 2 21.62 11.03 10.54
C LYS A 2 22.47 11.89 11.49
N LYS A 3 23.04 11.28 12.55
CA LYS A 3 23.91 11.98 13.52
C LYS A 3 25.20 12.54 12.91
N ILE A 4 25.75 11.89 11.88
CA ILE A 4 26.95 12.36 11.18
C ILE A 4 26.60 13.58 10.33
N VAL A 5 25.48 13.52 9.59
CA VAL A 5 25.01 14.66 8.79
C VAL A 5 24.76 15.88 9.66
N THR A 6 24.07 15.72 10.79
CA THR A 6 23.81 16.83 11.73
C THR A 6 25.09 17.44 12.32
N LYS A 7 26.15 16.64 12.53
CA LYS A 7 27.41 17.13 13.11
C LYS A 7 28.35 17.74 12.08
N CYS A 8 28.48 17.12 10.91
CA CYS A 8 29.49 17.47 9.91
C CYS A 8 28.96 18.40 8.82
N PHE A 9 27.65 18.42 8.58
CA PHE A 9 27.01 19.21 7.53
C PHE A 9 25.85 20.03 8.12
N VAL A 10 26.21 20.99 8.97
CA VAL A 10 25.25 21.76 9.81
C VAL A 10 24.20 22.55 9.02
N ASN A 11 24.51 22.93 7.78
CA ASN A 11 23.58 23.64 6.88
C ASN A 11 22.76 22.69 5.99
N ALA A 12 22.98 21.38 6.05
CA ALA A 12 22.27 20.41 5.21
C ALA A 12 20.87 20.11 5.76
N THR A 13 19.87 20.19 4.89
CA THR A 13 18.50 19.78 5.22
C THR A 13 18.33 18.30 4.95
N GLN A 14 17.98 17.54 5.99
CA GLN A 14 17.67 16.11 5.85
C GLN A 14 16.28 15.93 5.25
N VAL A 15 16.20 15.12 4.20
CA VAL A 15 14.97 14.77 3.49
C VAL A 15 14.77 13.27 3.53
N THR A 16 13.56 12.82 3.89
CA THR A 16 13.16 11.42 3.73
C THR A 16 12.63 11.24 2.32
N ASP A 17 13.20 10.28 1.58
CA ASP A 17 12.75 10.03 0.21
C ASP A 17 11.31 9.51 0.17
N ARG A 18 10.52 10.06 -0.76
CA ARG A 18 9.10 9.76 -0.89
C ARG A 18 8.84 8.28 -1.20
N PHE A 19 9.73 7.64 -1.96
CA PHE A 19 9.55 6.25 -2.38
C PHE A 19 9.64 5.30 -1.19
N HIS A 20 10.48 5.59 -0.19
CA HIS A 20 10.53 4.83 1.05
C HIS A 20 9.22 4.94 1.84
N VAL A 21 8.65 6.15 1.93
CA VAL A 21 7.37 6.37 2.63
C VAL A 21 6.23 5.65 1.91
N GLN A 22 6.15 5.78 0.59
CA GLN A 22 5.14 5.09 -0.22
C GLN A 22 5.30 3.56 -0.16
N LYS A 23 6.54 3.06 -0.16
CA LYS A 23 6.84 1.64 -0.01
C LYS A 23 6.31 1.10 1.31
N LEU A 24 6.55 1.80 2.42
CA LEU A 24 6.07 1.39 3.75
C LEU A 24 4.53 1.27 3.79
N VAL A 25 3.82 2.24 3.19
CA VAL A 25 2.35 2.20 3.11
C VAL A 25 1.87 1.07 2.20
N ASN A 26 2.53 0.87 1.06
CA ASN A 26 2.21 -0.22 0.15
C ASN A 26 2.46 -1.59 0.79
N GLU A 27 3.52 -1.76 1.60
CA GLU A 27 3.78 -2.99 2.35
C GLU A 27 2.65 -3.28 3.35
N ALA A 28 2.21 -2.28 4.12
CA ALA A 28 1.07 -2.43 5.03
C ALA A 28 -0.23 -2.85 4.29
N LEU A 29 -0.50 -2.28 3.12
CA LEU A 29 -1.61 -2.69 2.26
C LEU A 29 -1.46 -4.15 1.77
N GLN A 30 -0.25 -4.55 1.39
CA GLN A 30 0.02 -5.93 0.94
C GLN A 30 -0.12 -6.93 2.08
N ASP A 31 0.25 -6.58 3.30
CA ASP A 31 0.09 -7.43 4.48
C ASP A 31 -1.38 -7.75 4.75
N ILE A 32 -2.27 -6.75 4.59
CA ILE A 32 -3.72 -6.97 4.69
C ILE A 32 -4.18 -7.95 3.61
N ARG A 33 -3.79 -7.74 2.35
CA ARG A 33 -4.13 -8.66 1.24
C ARG A 33 -3.60 -10.07 1.49
N ILE A 34 -2.41 -10.21 2.05
CA ILE A 34 -1.82 -11.51 2.39
C ILE A 34 -2.64 -12.18 3.49
N GLN A 35 -3.04 -11.45 4.53
CA GLN A 35 -3.91 -11.97 5.59
C GLN A 35 -5.23 -12.49 5.02
N GLU A 36 -5.90 -11.71 4.17
CA GLU A 36 -7.14 -12.16 3.53
C GLU A 36 -6.93 -13.39 2.64
N ARG A 37 -5.74 -13.53 2.04
CA ARG A 37 -5.40 -14.70 1.22
C ARG A 37 -5.26 -15.95 2.06
N TRP A 38 -4.69 -15.85 3.26
CA TRP A 38 -4.64 -16.96 4.22
C TRP A 38 -6.05 -17.36 4.63
N ASN A 39 -6.88 -16.40 5.03
CA ASN A 39 -8.29 -16.66 5.38
C ASN A 39 -9.04 -17.38 4.24
N ALA A 40 -8.91 -16.88 3.00
CA ALA A 40 -9.54 -17.50 1.82
C ALA A 40 -9.03 -18.92 1.57
N SER A 41 -7.75 -19.19 1.88
CA SER A 41 -7.17 -20.53 1.75
C SER A 41 -7.71 -21.50 2.79
N ASP A 42 -7.87 -21.05 4.03
CA ASP A 42 -8.43 -21.88 5.10
C ASP A 42 -9.90 -22.22 4.84
N ILE A 43 -10.69 -21.25 4.37
CA ILE A 43 -12.08 -21.48 3.95
C ILE A 43 -12.15 -22.54 2.84
N GLU A 44 -11.34 -22.39 1.78
CA GLU A 44 -11.34 -23.35 0.68
C GLU A 44 -10.90 -24.75 1.14
N ASN A 45 -9.88 -24.85 1.99
CA ASN A 45 -9.42 -26.12 2.56
C ASN A 45 -10.54 -26.81 3.36
N ASN A 46 -11.29 -26.06 4.16
CA ASN A 46 -12.43 -26.58 4.91
C ASN A 46 -13.54 -27.11 3.98
N LEU A 47 -13.86 -26.38 2.91
CA LEU A 47 -14.84 -26.81 1.91
C LEU A 47 -14.38 -28.08 1.17
N ILE A 48 -13.08 -28.19 0.84
CA ILE A 48 -12.50 -29.41 0.24
C ILE A 48 -12.63 -30.60 1.19
N LEU A 49 -12.31 -30.41 2.48
CA LEU A 49 -12.43 -31.46 3.48
C LEU A 49 -13.89 -31.90 3.66
N GLN A 50 -14.84 -30.96 3.65
CA GLN A 50 -16.26 -31.27 3.73
C GLN A 50 -16.75 -32.05 2.50
N ALA A 51 -16.43 -31.60 1.29
CA ALA A 51 -16.80 -32.30 0.06
C ALA A 51 -16.28 -33.75 0.04
N LYS A 52 -15.03 -33.96 0.48
CA LYS A 52 -14.44 -35.30 0.64
C LYS A 52 -15.20 -36.17 1.64
N LYS A 53 -15.60 -35.61 2.80
CA LYS A 53 -16.40 -36.33 3.81
C LYS A 53 -17.76 -36.75 3.25
N GLU A 54 -18.36 -35.93 2.40
CA GLU A 54 -19.64 -36.21 1.73
C GLU A 54 -19.50 -37.10 0.48
N GLY A 55 -18.27 -37.51 0.12
CA GLY A 55 -18.01 -38.28 -1.11
C GLY A 55 -18.23 -37.50 -2.41
N LYS A 56 -18.29 -36.17 -2.35
CA LYS A 56 -18.50 -35.28 -3.50
C LYS A 56 -17.18 -34.70 -4.01
N GLN A 57 -17.14 -34.40 -5.30
CA GLN A 57 -16.05 -33.59 -5.87
C GLN A 57 -16.20 -32.13 -5.45
N PHE A 58 -15.11 -31.51 -5.02
CA PHE A 58 -15.07 -30.08 -4.74
C PHE A 58 -15.04 -29.27 -6.04
N ILE A 59 -15.93 -28.28 -6.14
CA ILE A 59 -15.97 -27.31 -7.24
C ILE A 59 -15.70 -25.92 -6.63
N PRO A 60 -14.64 -25.21 -7.06
CA PRO A 60 -14.34 -23.88 -6.57
C PRO A 60 -15.45 -22.87 -6.86
N ILE A 61 -15.71 -21.97 -5.92
CA ILE A 61 -16.56 -20.81 -6.15
C ILE A 61 -15.73 -19.74 -6.86
N GLU A 62 -16.22 -19.31 -8.02
CA GLU A 62 -15.59 -18.29 -8.86
C GLU A 62 -16.43 -17.01 -8.88
N PHE A 63 -15.78 -15.87 -9.01
CA PHE A 63 -16.44 -14.58 -9.27
C PHE A 63 -16.69 -14.38 -10.77
N ASP A 64 -17.39 -13.31 -11.12
CA ASP A 64 -17.75 -12.97 -12.51
C ASP A 64 -16.55 -12.87 -13.47
N ASN A 65 -15.34 -12.65 -12.94
CA ASN A 65 -14.10 -12.61 -13.73
C ASN A 65 -13.37 -13.96 -13.82
N GLY A 66 -13.97 -15.05 -13.32
CA GLY A 66 -13.40 -16.40 -13.27
C GLY A 66 -12.30 -16.60 -12.24
N ASP A 67 -12.04 -15.61 -11.36
CA ASP A 67 -11.10 -15.80 -10.26
C ASP A 67 -11.80 -16.48 -9.08
N THR A 68 -11.12 -17.43 -8.44
CA THR A 68 -11.48 -17.83 -7.05
C THR A 68 -11.03 -16.73 -6.06
N ALA A 69 -11.53 -16.78 -4.81
CA ALA A 69 -11.08 -15.88 -3.73
C ALA A 69 -9.54 -15.77 -3.63
N LYS A 70 -8.84 -16.91 -3.66
CA LYS A 70 -7.37 -16.94 -3.61
C LYS A 70 -6.74 -16.29 -4.84
N GLN A 71 -7.25 -16.64 -6.03
CA GLN A 71 -6.72 -16.11 -7.30
C GLN A 71 -6.94 -14.60 -7.38
N LEU A 72 -8.10 -14.11 -6.97
CA LEU A 72 -8.44 -12.69 -6.92
C LEU A 72 -7.42 -11.92 -6.07
N LEU A 73 -7.13 -12.41 -4.87
CA LEU A 73 -6.17 -11.79 -3.96
C LEU A 73 -4.73 -11.87 -4.48
N ILE A 74 -4.32 -12.95 -5.16
CA ILE A 74 -2.98 -13.08 -5.75
C ILE A 74 -2.81 -12.14 -6.93
N ARG A 75 -3.75 -12.18 -7.88
CA ARG A 75 -3.71 -11.42 -9.14
C ARG A 75 -3.90 -9.92 -8.92
N SER A 76 -4.43 -9.51 -7.77
CA SER A 76 -4.59 -8.10 -7.39
C SER A 76 -3.33 -7.45 -6.80
N ARG A 77 -2.23 -8.19 -6.61
CA ARG A 77 -0.99 -7.64 -6.00
C ARG A 77 -0.53 -6.33 -6.64
N TYR A 78 -0.42 -6.31 -7.98
CA TYR A 78 0.16 -5.19 -8.72
C TYR A 78 -0.81 -4.03 -8.93
N LEU A 79 -2.10 -4.29 -9.14
CA LEU A 79 -3.08 -3.22 -9.35
C LEU A 79 -3.21 -2.32 -8.11
N LEU A 80 -3.02 -2.90 -6.91
CA LEU A 80 -3.13 -2.17 -5.64
C LEU A 80 -2.03 -1.12 -5.44
N THR A 81 -0.89 -1.24 -6.10
CA THR A 81 0.20 -0.25 -6.03
C THR A 81 0.31 0.61 -7.28
N MET A 82 -0.57 0.38 -8.26
CA MET A 82 -0.59 1.10 -9.53
C MET A 82 -1.57 2.29 -9.49
N ASP A 83 -1.34 3.24 -10.39
CA ASP A 83 -2.30 4.31 -10.67
C ASP A 83 -3.58 3.73 -11.30
N PRO A 84 -4.78 4.08 -10.80
CA PRO A 84 -6.04 3.72 -11.47
C PRO A 84 -6.08 4.10 -12.95
N SER A 85 -5.50 5.23 -13.34
CA SER A 85 -5.47 5.69 -14.75
C SER A 85 -4.66 4.77 -15.67
N LYS A 86 -3.86 3.86 -15.09
CA LYS A 86 -3.05 2.88 -15.83
C LYS A 86 -3.67 1.49 -15.83
N TRP A 87 -4.83 1.31 -15.19
CA TRP A 87 -5.49 0.01 -15.16
C TRP A 87 -6.03 -0.36 -16.54
N THR A 88 -5.84 -1.62 -16.92
CA THR A 88 -6.58 -2.21 -18.05
C THR A 88 -8.02 -2.49 -17.64
N THR A 89 -8.92 -2.67 -18.60
CA THR A 89 -10.34 -3.03 -18.33
C THR A 89 -10.45 -4.25 -17.41
N ASN A 90 -9.62 -5.28 -17.64
CA ASN A 90 -9.59 -6.47 -16.78
C ASN A 90 -9.10 -6.19 -15.35
N GLN A 91 -8.20 -5.21 -15.18
CA GLN A 91 -7.76 -4.78 -13.85
C GLN A 91 -8.82 -3.96 -13.14
N MET A 92 -9.55 -3.10 -13.86
CA MET A 92 -10.69 -2.35 -13.31
C MET A 92 -11.77 -3.29 -12.80
N GLN A 93 -12.23 -4.23 -13.65
CA GLN A 93 -13.22 -5.24 -13.25
C GLN A 93 -12.75 -6.06 -12.04
N ARG A 94 -11.46 -6.46 -12.02
CA ARG A 94 -10.88 -7.17 -10.88
C ARG A 94 -10.86 -6.30 -9.62
N ALA A 95 -10.52 -5.02 -9.74
CA ALA A 95 -10.51 -4.10 -8.61
C ALA A 95 -11.92 -3.90 -8.04
N ASP A 96 -12.94 -3.80 -8.89
CA ASP A 96 -14.34 -3.68 -8.46
C ASP A 96 -14.78 -4.90 -7.64
N ILE A 97 -14.52 -6.11 -8.14
CA ILE A 97 -14.80 -7.35 -7.40
C ILE A 97 -14.01 -7.37 -6.09
N LEU A 98 -12.71 -7.11 -6.13
CA LEU A 98 -11.83 -7.11 -4.95
C LEU A 98 -12.33 -6.14 -3.88
N PHE A 99 -12.69 -4.92 -4.25
CA PHE A 99 -13.09 -3.89 -3.31
C PHE A 99 -14.49 -4.09 -2.75
N ASN A 100 -15.36 -4.78 -3.48
CA ASN A 100 -16.66 -5.20 -2.98
C ASN A 100 -16.54 -6.36 -1.98
N GLN A 101 -15.68 -7.35 -2.28
CA GLN A 101 -15.48 -8.53 -1.43
C GLN A 101 -14.60 -8.25 -0.21
N TYR A 102 -13.63 -7.33 -0.34
CA TYR A 102 -12.66 -7.02 0.72
C TYR A 102 -12.62 -5.51 1.03
N PRO A 103 -13.62 -4.96 1.75
CA PRO A 103 -13.71 -3.52 2.04
C PRO A 103 -12.49 -2.96 2.79
N LEU A 104 -11.83 -3.77 3.65
CA LEU A 104 -10.62 -3.33 4.36
C LEU A 104 -9.45 -3.09 3.40
N ILE A 105 -9.32 -3.91 2.35
CA ILE A 105 -8.33 -3.69 1.28
C ILE A 105 -8.66 -2.39 0.54
N LYS A 106 -9.94 -2.09 0.27
CA LYS A 106 -10.37 -0.83 -0.34
C LYS A 106 -9.98 0.38 0.51
N GLN A 107 -10.22 0.33 1.83
CA GLN A 107 -9.85 1.41 2.75
C GLN A 107 -8.34 1.65 2.77
N ALA A 108 -7.55 0.58 2.92
CA ALA A 108 -6.10 0.66 2.89
C ALA A 108 -5.57 1.17 1.52
N TYR A 109 -6.19 0.74 0.43
CA TYR A 109 -5.88 1.20 -0.92
C TYR A 109 -6.11 2.70 -1.09
N ASN A 110 -7.26 3.20 -0.64
CA ASN A 110 -7.60 4.62 -0.72
C ASN A 110 -6.57 5.48 0.03
N VAL A 111 -6.17 5.06 1.22
CA VAL A 111 -5.13 5.74 2.01
C VAL A 111 -3.79 5.74 1.27
N ALA A 112 -3.39 4.61 0.67
CA ALA A 112 -2.16 4.53 -0.12
C ALA A 112 -2.18 5.46 -1.35
N GLN A 113 -3.31 5.50 -2.09
CA GLN A 113 -3.47 6.38 -3.24
C GLN A 113 -3.53 7.85 -2.85
N ASN A 114 -4.19 8.19 -1.74
CA ASN A 114 -4.24 9.57 -1.24
C ASN A 114 -2.82 10.08 -0.94
N LEU A 115 -1.97 9.27 -0.29
CA LEU A 115 -0.57 9.64 -0.07
C LEU A 115 0.18 9.89 -1.40
N ARG A 116 -0.02 9.01 -2.38
CA ARG A 116 0.57 9.15 -3.72
C ARG A 116 0.12 10.44 -4.41
N ILE A 117 -1.17 10.78 -4.30
CA ILE A 117 -1.73 12.03 -4.83
C ILE A 117 -1.09 13.24 -4.14
N ILE A 118 -0.94 13.22 -2.81
CA ILE A 118 -0.29 14.31 -2.06
C ILE A 118 1.12 14.57 -2.60
N TYR A 119 1.95 13.52 -2.70
CA TYR A 119 3.31 13.64 -3.23
C TYR A 119 3.39 14.08 -4.69
N ASN A 120 2.45 13.65 -5.53
CA ASN A 120 2.49 13.98 -6.95
C ASN A 120 1.99 15.40 -7.23
N THR A 121 0.92 15.83 -6.56
CA THR A 121 0.19 17.06 -6.90
C THR A 121 0.56 18.27 -6.06
N THR A 122 1.15 18.08 -4.87
CA THR A 122 1.38 19.20 -3.94
C THR A 122 2.77 19.79 -4.11
N THR A 123 2.86 21.07 -4.41
CA THR A 123 4.12 21.82 -4.61
C THR A 123 4.46 22.75 -3.45
N VAL A 124 3.43 23.26 -2.76
CA VAL A 124 3.58 24.19 -1.63
C VAL A 124 3.68 23.42 -0.32
N LYS A 125 4.72 23.67 0.47
CA LYS A 125 5.04 22.92 1.70
C LYS A 125 3.98 23.06 2.78
N GLU A 126 3.42 24.25 2.95
CA GLU A 126 2.35 24.54 3.91
C GLU A 126 1.08 23.75 3.56
N VAL A 127 0.75 23.67 2.27
CA VAL A 127 -0.36 22.85 1.79
C VAL A 127 -0.08 21.36 2.01
N ALA A 128 1.17 20.92 1.80
CA ALA A 128 1.57 19.54 2.07
C ALA A 128 1.45 19.19 3.56
N TYR A 129 1.82 20.10 4.45
CA TYR A 129 1.65 19.96 5.90
C TYR A 129 0.18 19.67 6.25
N THR A 130 -0.73 20.52 5.79
CA THR A 130 -2.16 20.35 6.03
C THR A 130 -2.70 19.05 5.43
N LYS A 131 -2.34 18.72 4.18
CA LYS A 131 -2.81 17.47 3.55
C LYS A 131 -2.28 16.22 4.24
N LEU A 132 -1.02 16.22 4.67
CA LEU A 132 -0.44 15.09 5.40
C LEU A 132 -1.06 14.93 6.80
N ALA A 133 -1.46 16.02 7.46
CA ALA A 133 -2.19 15.96 8.72
C ALA A 133 -3.58 15.31 8.53
N HIS A 134 -4.32 15.68 7.49
CA HIS A 134 -5.59 15.02 7.16
C HIS A 134 -5.39 13.55 6.81
N TRP A 135 -4.41 13.25 5.96
CA TRP A 135 -4.07 11.87 5.60
C TRP A 135 -3.72 11.03 6.84
N TYR A 136 -2.97 11.60 7.79
CA TYR A 136 -2.65 10.94 9.05
C TYR A 136 -3.91 10.63 9.86
N ASN A 137 -4.86 11.56 9.94
CA ASN A 137 -6.14 11.33 10.61
C ASN A 137 -6.96 10.23 9.92
N ASP A 138 -6.94 10.17 8.59
CA ASP A 138 -7.60 9.11 7.83
C ASP A 138 -6.99 7.73 8.14
N VAL A 139 -5.65 7.65 8.21
CA VAL A 139 -4.92 6.42 8.59
C VAL A 139 -5.27 5.98 10.01
N MET A 140 -5.36 6.93 10.95
CA MET A 140 -5.77 6.63 12.33
C MET A 140 -7.23 6.15 12.40
N LYS A 141 -8.12 6.75 11.59
CA LYS A 141 -9.55 6.43 11.56
C LYS A 141 -9.84 5.03 11.01
N ILE A 142 -9.10 4.57 9.99
CA ILE A 142 -9.26 3.19 9.50
C ILE A 142 -8.79 2.15 10.54
N ASN A 143 -7.96 2.55 11.50
CA ASN A 143 -7.51 1.75 12.65
C ASN A 143 -7.01 0.34 12.28
N LEU A 144 -6.28 0.23 11.16
CA LEU A 144 -5.74 -1.04 10.68
C LEU A 144 -4.38 -1.29 11.35
N LYS A 145 -4.25 -2.43 12.05
CA LYS A 145 -3.03 -2.80 12.79
C LYS A 145 -1.76 -2.75 11.91
N GLN A 146 -1.87 -3.15 10.65
CA GLN A 146 -0.76 -3.18 9.68
C GLN A 146 -0.18 -1.77 9.43
N PHE A 147 -0.96 -0.71 9.65
CA PHE A 147 -0.51 0.68 9.53
C PHE A 147 0.17 1.22 10.80
N GLY A 148 0.28 0.45 11.89
CA GLY A 148 0.95 0.91 13.11
C GLY A 148 2.40 1.34 12.88
N THR A 149 3.15 0.55 12.10
CA THR A 149 4.54 0.90 11.72
C THR A 149 4.59 2.13 10.82
N VAL A 150 3.61 2.31 9.93
CA VAL A 150 3.47 3.51 9.09
C VAL A 150 3.33 4.74 9.98
N ILE A 151 2.37 4.72 10.91
CA ILE A 151 2.07 5.83 11.82
C ILE A 151 3.31 6.22 12.62
N ASN A 152 3.98 5.25 13.27
CA ASN A 152 5.17 5.51 14.07
C ASN A 152 6.30 6.10 13.22
N THR A 153 6.52 5.56 12.02
CA THR A 153 7.57 6.05 11.12
C THR A 153 7.26 7.47 10.63
N MET A 154 6.01 7.77 10.30
CA MET A 154 5.57 9.10 9.88
C MET A 154 5.76 10.11 11.00
N GLN A 155 5.39 9.78 12.25
CA GLN A 155 5.58 10.67 13.41
C GLN A 155 7.06 10.95 13.67
N ILE A 156 7.90 9.92 13.72
CA ILE A 156 9.34 10.05 14.01
C ILE A 156 10.05 10.89 12.93
N ASN A 157 9.63 10.76 11.67
CA ASN A 157 10.31 11.38 10.53
C ASN A 157 9.52 12.55 9.92
N TYR A 158 8.49 13.07 10.60
CA TYR A 158 7.54 14.02 10.01
C TYR A 158 8.24 15.24 9.39
N LYS A 159 9.19 15.84 10.12
CA LYS A 159 9.96 17.00 9.64
C LYS A 159 10.73 16.68 8.35
N THR A 160 11.42 15.54 8.29
CA THR A 160 12.23 15.17 7.13
C THR A 160 11.38 14.72 5.94
N ILE A 161 10.19 14.17 6.20
CA ILE A 161 9.17 13.90 5.19
C ILE A 161 8.63 15.20 4.60
N LEU A 162 8.33 16.19 5.44
CA LEU A 162 7.82 17.48 4.99
C LEU A 162 8.86 18.27 4.19
N ASN A 163 10.15 18.15 4.53
CA ASN A 163 11.24 18.78 3.78
C ASN A 163 11.34 18.31 2.33
N TYR A 164 10.72 17.17 1.96
CA TYR A 164 10.59 16.78 0.56
C TYR A 164 9.93 17.90 -0.27
N PHE A 165 8.95 18.61 0.27
CA PHE A 165 8.19 19.61 -0.48
C PHE A 165 8.94 20.93 -0.70
N ASP A 166 10.11 21.14 -0.09
CA ASP A 166 10.94 22.34 -0.35
C ASP A 166 11.49 22.32 -1.79
N ASN A 167 12.09 21.19 -2.19
CA ASN A 167 12.77 21.06 -3.48
C ASN A 167 12.25 19.89 -4.34
N ARG A 168 11.42 19.03 -3.76
CA ARG A 168 10.88 17.79 -4.37
C ARG A 168 11.94 16.86 -4.94
N SER A 169 13.16 16.91 -4.40
CA SER A 169 14.27 16.05 -4.78
C SER A 169 13.92 14.59 -4.49
N THR A 170 14.17 13.70 -5.45
CA THR A 170 13.86 12.26 -5.33
C THR A 170 15.11 11.42 -5.48
N ASN A 171 15.16 10.27 -4.81
CA ASN A 171 16.26 9.31 -4.96
C ASN A 171 16.01 8.30 -6.11
N ALA A 172 15.23 8.68 -7.13
CA ALA A 172 14.79 7.78 -8.19
C ALA A 172 15.94 7.11 -8.95
N SER A 173 17.05 7.82 -9.17
CA SER A 173 18.25 7.29 -9.82
C SER A 173 18.88 6.15 -9.02
N ALA A 174 19.02 6.31 -7.70
CA ALA A 174 19.56 5.27 -6.83
C ALA A 174 18.59 4.09 -6.69
N GLU A 175 17.27 4.33 -6.63
CA GLU A 175 16.27 3.25 -6.61
C GLU A 175 16.30 2.45 -7.92
N SER A 176 16.43 3.11 -9.07
CA SER A 176 16.58 2.44 -10.37
C SER A 176 17.87 1.61 -10.45
N PHE A 177 18.96 2.10 -9.86
CA PHE A 177 20.21 1.36 -9.77
C PHE A 177 20.08 0.11 -8.89
N ASN A 178 19.47 0.24 -7.71
CA ASN A 178 19.24 -0.89 -6.80
C ASN A 178 18.37 -1.98 -7.43
N ALA A 179 17.37 -1.60 -8.24
CA ALA A 179 16.50 -2.55 -8.93
C ALA A 179 17.23 -3.40 -10.00
N LYS A 180 18.40 -2.96 -10.48
CA LYS A 180 19.23 -3.72 -11.44
C LYS A 180 20.24 -4.66 -10.78
N ILE A 181 20.52 -4.47 -9.49
CA ILE A 181 21.51 -5.24 -8.73
C ILE A 181 20.86 -6.38 -7.93
N LYS A 182 19.57 -6.23 -7.58
CA LYS A 182 18.76 -7.29 -6.99
C LYS A 182 18.34 -8.34 -8.01
#